data_AF-A0A2M7XBF1-F1
#
_entry.id   AF-A0A2M7XBF1-F1
#
_cell.length_a   1.000
_cell.length_b   1.000
_cell.length_c   1.000
_cell.angle_alpha   90.00
_cell.angle_beta   90.00
_cell.angle_gamma   90.00
#
_symmetry.space_group_name_H-M   'P 1'
#
loop_
_entity.id
_entity.type
_entity.pdbx_description
1 polymer ?
#
loop_
_entity_poly.entity_id
_entity_poly.type
_entity_poly.pdbx_seq_one_letter_code
_entity_poly.pdbx_strand_id
1 'polypeptide(L)'
;MSERSYRYPAKNVVREMGMRFLPPFSHPDDLVLYLPAPENLEFDGYRAKGLLPSQMLGVEHDDQVFEAVRANARGIHLVQGNVACAVDKIQAEGLPRLRAANLDLDGSQHTFTEELLALARVMPSPRGSSLIITSHAARDQNALVQGTVNGCKILSGLPSMGSFLTNYGRIMGLFEKLLQLIPRNESTPLSHLQRELGLLWWVVLMFGVIDPDKEGRYYVLDQDFLSQSSQVLDRITREVERIVSSSRHRTGLELFADEELRDLLLTRRVRTEVTAMRRVAYWSQGRQPMRTWMFKIQPIPEGMERPTMQELLEHVWELACLAPLVYVDRDGEIVTFGGTLT
;
A
#
# COMPACT_ATOMS: atom_id res chain seq x y z
N MET A 1 29.20 11.06 -4.20
CA MET A 1 27.97 10.24 -4.17
C MET A 1 27.45 10.20 -5.59
N SER A 2 27.30 9.02 -6.20
CA SER A 2 26.69 8.94 -7.54
C SER A 2 25.23 9.36 -7.42
N GLU A 3 24.78 10.33 -8.23
CA GLU A 3 23.35 10.67 -8.35
C GLU A 3 22.54 9.39 -8.54
N ARG A 4 21.62 9.11 -7.61
CA ARG A 4 20.62 8.04 -7.78
C ARG A 4 19.67 8.50 -8.89
N SER A 5 19.85 8.00 -10.12
CA SER A 5 18.88 8.29 -11.17
C SER A 5 17.71 7.31 -11.11
N TYR A 6 16.49 7.83 -11.15
CA TYR A 6 15.27 7.02 -11.20
C TYR A 6 14.89 6.60 -12.62
N ARG A 7 15.79 6.83 -13.58
CA ARG A 7 15.63 6.52 -15.01
C ARG A 7 16.42 5.27 -15.39
N TYR A 8 15.75 4.13 -15.34
CA TYR A 8 16.29 2.85 -15.83
C TYR A 8 15.15 1.96 -16.33
N PRO A 9 15.42 0.96 -17.20
CA PRO A 9 14.38 0.25 -17.95
C PRO A 9 13.25 -0.30 -17.07
N ALA A 10 13.59 -1.03 -16.01
CA ALA A 10 12.58 -1.63 -15.12
C ALA A 10 11.67 -0.59 -14.45
N LYS A 11 12.21 0.48 -13.85
CA LYS A 11 11.37 1.53 -13.22
C LYS A 11 10.57 2.31 -14.25
N ASN A 12 11.08 2.49 -15.47
CA ASN A 12 10.30 3.13 -16.55
C ASN A 12 9.06 2.31 -16.90
N VAL A 13 9.20 0.99 -17.05
CA VAL A 13 8.06 0.09 -17.29
C VAL A 13 7.08 0.12 -16.12
N VAL A 14 7.56 0.07 -14.88
CA VAL A 14 6.69 0.15 -13.68
C VAL A 14 5.95 1.49 -13.61
N ARG A 15 6.63 2.60 -13.94
CA ARG A 15 6.03 3.94 -14.01
C ARG A 15 4.93 3.99 -15.06
N GLU A 16 5.19 3.47 -16.26
CA GLU A 16 4.18 3.37 -17.33
C GLU A 16 2.99 2.51 -16.92
N MET A 17 3.23 1.36 -16.26
CA MET A 17 2.17 0.53 -15.71
C MET A 17 1.33 1.29 -14.69
N GLY A 18 1.97 2.04 -13.80
CA GLY A 18 1.29 2.92 -12.83
C GLY A 18 0.42 3.96 -13.54
N MET A 19 0.96 4.67 -14.53
CA MET A 19 0.19 5.64 -15.32
C MET A 19 -0.99 4.98 -16.06
N ARG A 20 -0.81 3.80 -16.64
CA ARG A 20 -1.91 3.06 -17.29
C ARG A 20 -2.98 2.64 -16.29
N PHE A 21 -2.60 2.28 -15.07
CA PHE A 21 -3.53 1.92 -14.01
C PHE A 21 -4.40 3.10 -13.57
N LEU A 22 -3.87 4.33 -13.55
CA LEU A 22 -4.62 5.53 -13.16
C LEU A 22 -5.77 5.83 -14.16
N PRO A 23 -6.92 6.33 -13.67
CA PRO A 23 -8.00 6.77 -14.57
C PRO A 23 -7.56 8.01 -15.36
N PRO A 24 -8.26 8.35 -16.46
CA PRO A 24 -8.21 9.73 -16.95
C PRO A 24 -8.77 10.67 -15.87
N PHE A 25 -8.24 11.88 -15.81
CA PHE A 25 -8.68 12.94 -14.92
C PHE A 25 -9.31 14.04 -15.75
N SER A 26 -10.51 14.45 -15.38
CA SER A 26 -11.32 15.40 -16.15
C SER A 26 -12.14 16.31 -15.27
N HIS A 27 -12.19 16.05 -13.96
CA HIS A 27 -12.97 16.86 -13.03
C HIS A 27 -12.07 17.95 -12.41
N PRO A 28 -12.56 19.18 -12.21
CA PRO A 28 -11.78 20.25 -11.57
C PRO A 28 -11.27 19.85 -10.17
N ASP A 29 -12.08 19.11 -9.41
CA ASP A 29 -11.70 18.57 -8.10
C ASP A 29 -10.84 17.31 -8.12
N ASP A 30 -10.31 16.87 -9.27
CA ASP A 30 -9.33 15.79 -9.26
C ASP A 30 -8.01 16.33 -8.66
N LEU A 31 -7.55 15.70 -7.57
CA LEU A 31 -6.27 16.02 -6.92
C LEU A 31 -5.43 14.75 -6.81
N VAL A 32 -4.15 14.86 -7.15
CA VAL A 32 -3.20 13.75 -7.05
C VAL A 32 -2.01 14.12 -6.18
N LEU A 33 -1.67 13.23 -5.26
CA LEU A 33 -0.45 13.29 -4.44
C LEU A 33 0.60 12.32 -5.00
N TYR A 34 1.85 12.76 -5.10
CA TYR A 34 2.97 11.87 -5.45
C TYR A 34 4.29 12.37 -4.87
N LEU A 35 5.32 11.54 -4.90
CA LEU A 35 6.67 11.86 -4.42
C LEU A 35 7.60 12.12 -5.62
N PRO A 36 7.73 13.37 -6.09
CA PRO A 36 8.58 13.67 -7.24
C PRO A 36 10.06 13.55 -6.88
N ALA A 37 10.80 12.72 -7.62
CA ALA A 37 12.26 12.79 -7.64
C ALA A 37 12.74 14.09 -8.32
N PRO A 38 14.03 14.49 -8.21
CA PRO A 38 14.57 15.68 -8.87
C PRO A 38 14.29 15.76 -10.37
N GLU A 39 14.24 14.64 -11.07
CA GLU A 39 13.96 14.61 -12.52
C GLU A 39 12.46 14.74 -12.84
N ASN A 40 11.59 14.53 -11.85
CA ASN A 40 10.13 14.59 -11.93
C ASN A 40 9.55 13.86 -13.17
N LEU A 41 9.90 12.58 -13.30
CA LEU A 41 9.64 11.78 -14.50
C LEU A 41 8.16 11.41 -14.68
N GLU A 42 7.37 11.45 -13.60
CA GLU A 42 5.96 11.11 -13.58
C GLU A 42 5.07 12.24 -14.12
N PHE A 43 5.54 13.50 -14.07
CA PHE A 43 4.74 14.69 -14.41
C PHE A 43 4.08 14.63 -15.79
N ASP A 44 4.84 14.26 -16.83
CA ASP A 44 4.31 14.20 -18.20
C ASP A 44 3.25 13.09 -18.35
N GLY A 45 3.36 12.02 -17.56
CA GLY A 45 2.35 10.97 -17.47
C GLY A 45 1.03 11.47 -16.87
N TYR A 46 1.10 12.24 -15.78
CA TYR A 46 -0.09 12.86 -15.18
C TYR A 46 -0.74 13.89 -16.10
N ARG A 47 0.06 14.71 -16.80
CA ARG A 47 -0.44 15.66 -17.79
C ARG A 47 -1.14 14.99 -18.97
N ALA A 48 -0.58 13.89 -19.48
CA ALA A 48 -1.21 13.10 -20.54
C ALA A 48 -2.56 12.49 -20.09
N LYS A 49 -2.78 12.35 -18.78
CA LYS A 49 -4.05 11.92 -18.19
C LYS A 49 -5.05 13.05 -17.95
N GLY A 50 -4.70 14.31 -18.27
CA GLY A 50 -5.60 15.46 -18.18
C GLY A 50 -5.45 16.31 -16.91
N LEU A 51 -4.49 16.00 -16.02
CA LEU A 51 -4.26 16.82 -14.82
C LEU A 51 -3.51 18.11 -15.15
N LEU A 52 -3.97 19.19 -14.54
CA LEU A 52 -3.25 20.46 -14.49
C LEU A 52 -2.21 20.45 -13.35
N PRO A 53 -1.12 21.23 -13.43
CA PRO A 53 -0.16 21.32 -12.33
C PRO A 53 -0.79 21.75 -10.99
N SER A 54 -1.84 22.59 -11.02
CA SER A 54 -2.61 22.99 -9.83
C SER A 54 -3.41 21.86 -9.17
N GLN A 55 -3.57 20.74 -9.87
CA GLN A 55 -4.24 19.52 -9.41
C GLN A 55 -3.23 18.44 -8.96
N MET A 56 -1.96 18.82 -8.83
CA MET A 56 -0.87 17.93 -8.44
C MET A 56 -0.18 18.48 -7.21
N LEU A 57 0.00 17.61 -6.22
CA LEU A 57 0.73 17.89 -4.99
C LEU A 57 1.93 16.94 -4.90
N GLY A 58 3.13 17.52 -4.95
CA GLY A 58 4.37 16.81 -4.71
C GLY A 58 4.80 16.93 -3.25
N VAL A 59 5.38 15.86 -2.71
CA VAL A 59 5.89 15.80 -1.33
C VAL A 59 7.34 15.33 -1.36
N GLU A 60 8.22 16.04 -0.65
CA GLU A 60 9.62 15.67 -0.50
C GLU A 60 10.08 16.06 0.92
N HIS A 61 10.64 15.10 1.65
CA HIS A 61 11.04 15.24 3.04
C HIS A 61 12.55 15.45 3.20
N ASP A 62 13.36 15.07 2.22
CA ASP A 62 14.81 15.22 2.26
C ASP A 62 15.21 16.65 1.86
N ASP A 63 15.63 17.44 2.85
CA ASP A 63 16.11 18.81 2.68
C ASP A 63 17.27 18.93 1.67
N GLN A 64 18.09 17.89 1.53
CA GLN A 64 19.22 17.89 0.60
C GLN A 64 18.77 17.83 -0.86
N VAL A 65 17.57 17.29 -1.10
CA VAL A 65 17.03 17.00 -2.43
C VAL A 65 15.87 17.95 -2.78
N PHE A 66 15.20 18.52 -1.77
CA PHE A 66 14.04 19.39 -1.93
C PHE A 66 14.27 20.55 -2.91
N GLU A 67 15.42 21.20 -2.84
CA GLU A 67 15.76 22.31 -3.74
C GLU A 67 15.85 21.88 -5.21
N ALA A 68 16.39 20.69 -5.47
CA ALA A 68 16.46 20.13 -6.82
C ALA A 68 15.07 19.72 -7.33
N VAL A 69 14.23 19.15 -6.46
CA VAL A 69 12.81 18.85 -6.76
C VAL A 69 12.05 20.13 -7.06
N ARG A 70 12.25 21.19 -6.28
CA ARG A 70 11.61 22.50 -6.46
C ARG A 70 11.97 23.14 -7.78
N ALA A 71 13.25 23.09 -8.18
CA ALA A 71 13.70 23.59 -9.48
C ALA A 71 12.98 22.90 -10.66
N ASN A 72 12.60 21.63 -10.50
CA ASN A 72 11.92 20.82 -11.51
C ASN A 72 10.44 20.54 -11.19
N ALA A 73 9.81 21.36 -10.33
CA ALA A 73 8.42 21.19 -9.92
C ALA A 73 7.42 21.36 -11.08
N ARG A 74 7.81 22.07 -12.15
CA ARG A 74 6.97 22.32 -13.33
C ARG A 74 5.58 22.91 -12.99
N GLY A 75 5.54 23.76 -11.96
CA GLY A 75 4.34 24.46 -11.51
C GLY A 75 3.39 23.64 -10.64
N ILE A 76 3.76 22.43 -10.21
CA ILE A 76 2.98 21.71 -9.19
C ILE A 76 3.14 22.37 -7.81
N HIS A 77 2.19 22.12 -6.93
CA HIS A 77 2.34 22.49 -5.52
C HIS A 77 3.30 21.52 -4.85
N LEU A 78 4.26 22.03 -4.07
CA LEU A 78 5.18 21.22 -3.29
C LEU A 78 4.97 21.42 -1.80
N VAL A 79 5.09 20.33 -1.05
CA VAL A 79 5.10 20.30 0.41
C VAL A 79 6.43 19.74 0.85
N GLN A 80 7.18 20.52 1.63
CA GLN A 80 8.37 20.03 2.31
C GLN A 80 7.94 19.28 3.56
N GLY A 81 8.35 18.01 3.69
CA GLY A 81 7.95 17.12 4.76
C GLY A 81 7.44 15.79 4.24
N ASN A 82 6.75 15.04 5.10
CA ASN A 82 6.21 13.72 4.76
C ASN A 82 4.76 13.80 4.25
N VAL A 83 4.17 12.65 3.94
CA VAL A 83 2.78 12.56 3.46
C VAL A 83 1.79 13.21 4.44
N ALA A 84 2.02 13.10 5.76
CA ALA A 84 1.14 13.72 6.75
C ALA A 84 1.12 15.26 6.63
N CYS A 85 2.26 15.89 6.36
CA CYS A 85 2.32 17.34 6.09
C CYS A 85 1.45 17.75 4.89
N ALA A 86 1.41 16.93 3.85
CA ALA A 86 0.59 17.18 2.67
C ALA A 86 -0.91 17.00 2.95
N VAL A 87 -1.27 16.02 3.77
CA VAL A 87 -2.64 15.83 4.25
C VAL A 87 -3.10 17.04 5.05
N ASP A 88 -2.27 17.54 5.97
CA ASP A 88 -2.61 18.69 6.80
C ASP A 88 -2.79 19.95 5.94
N LYS A 89 -1.95 20.14 4.91
CA LYS A 89 -2.14 21.21 3.91
C LYS A 89 -3.46 21.06 3.16
N ILE A 90 -3.79 19.86 2.68
CA ILE A 90 -5.05 19.58 1.97
C ILE A 90 -6.25 20.00 2.84
N GLN A 91 -6.24 19.63 4.12
CA GLN A 91 -7.33 19.96 5.03
C GLN A 91 -7.38 21.45 5.38
N ALA A 92 -6.23 22.06 5.67
CA ALA A 92 -6.14 23.47 6.04
C ALA A 92 -6.56 24.42 4.91
N GLU A 93 -6.19 24.09 3.67
CA GLU A 93 -6.53 24.89 2.49
C GLU A 93 -7.87 24.47 1.87
N GLY A 94 -8.49 23.43 2.40
CA GLY A 94 -9.78 23.00 1.91
C GLY A 94 -9.75 22.36 0.52
N LEU A 95 -8.61 21.76 0.14
CA LEU A 95 -8.42 21.13 -1.16
C LEU A 95 -9.28 19.85 -1.29
N PRO A 96 -9.59 19.42 -2.52
CA PRO A 96 -10.34 18.19 -2.76
C PRO A 96 -9.70 16.94 -2.16
N ARG A 97 -10.52 15.92 -1.85
CA ARG A 97 -10.03 14.58 -1.52
C ARG A 97 -9.27 13.96 -2.69
N LEU A 98 -8.22 13.22 -2.37
CA LEU A 98 -7.29 12.66 -3.35
C LEU A 98 -7.96 11.65 -4.27
N ARG A 99 -7.93 11.94 -5.58
CA ARG A 99 -8.34 11.01 -6.64
C ARG A 99 -7.27 9.96 -6.92
N ALA A 100 -5.99 10.29 -6.67
CA ALA A 100 -4.93 9.29 -6.64
C ALA A 100 -3.79 9.67 -5.68
N ALA A 101 -3.04 8.66 -5.24
CA ALA A 101 -1.79 8.83 -4.52
C ALA A 101 -0.76 7.83 -5.07
N ASN A 102 0.47 8.28 -5.31
CA ASN A 102 1.60 7.44 -5.72
C ASN A 102 2.76 7.61 -4.73
N LEU A 103 2.95 6.61 -3.88
CA LEU A 103 3.90 6.62 -2.79
C LEU A 103 5.09 5.72 -3.10
N ASP A 104 6.30 6.23 -2.87
CA ASP A 104 7.56 5.48 -2.88
C ASP A 104 8.09 5.48 -1.43
N LEU A 105 8.17 4.32 -0.79
CA LEU A 105 8.48 4.20 0.63
C LEU A 105 9.75 3.38 0.87
N ASP A 106 10.49 3.83 1.86
CA ASP A 106 11.84 3.42 2.22
C ASP A 106 11.90 2.00 2.79
N GLY A 107 10.74 1.42 3.13
CA GLY A 107 10.61 0.04 3.63
C GLY A 107 10.63 -0.09 5.16
N SER A 108 10.81 1.01 5.91
CA SER A 108 10.57 1.05 7.35
C SER A 108 9.06 0.97 7.63
N GLN A 109 8.62 -0.04 8.38
CA GLN A 109 7.19 -0.30 8.58
C GLN A 109 6.51 0.74 9.50
N HIS A 110 7.24 1.30 10.47
CA HIS A 110 6.65 2.23 11.45
C HIS A 110 6.32 3.59 10.85
N THR A 111 7.24 4.16 10.05
CA THR A 111 6.99 5.42 9.34
C THR A 111 5.87 5.28 8.31
N PHE A 112 5.74 4.10 7.73
CA PHE A 112 4.71 3.80 6.75
C PHE A 112 3.28 3.81 7.32
N THR A 113 3.07 3.26 8.52
CA THR A 113 1.71 3.16 9.11
C THR A 113 1.11 4.54 9.40
N GLU A 114 1.88 5.45 10.01
CA GLU A 114 1.41 6.79 10.34
C GLU A 114 1.05 7.59 9.08
N GLU A 115 1.88 7.49 8.04
CA GLU A 115 1.63 8.17 6.76
C GLU A 115 0.41 7.62 6.02
N LEU A 116 0.18 6.30 6.06
CA LEU A 116 -1.04 5.72 5.48
C LEU A 116 -2.30 6.13 6.25
N LEU A 117 -2.27 6.10 7.58
CA LEU A 117 -3.41 6.56 8.39
C LEU A 117 -3.67 8.05 8.17
N ALA A 118 -2.63 8.87 8.04
CA ALA A 118 -2.78 10.27 7.66
C ALA A 118 -3.44 10.38 6.27
N LEU A 119 -2.94 9.66 5.27
CA LEU A 119 -3.49 9.68 3.91
C LEU A 119 -4.97 9.31 3.87
N ALA A 120 -5.41 8.38 4.72
CA ALA A 120 -6.80 7.94 4.83
C ALA A 120 -7.77 9.08 5.15
N ARG A 121 -7.30 10.15 5.84
CA ARG A 121 -8.13 11.33 6.14
C ARG A 121 -8.60 12.07 4.89
N VAL A 122 -7.89 11.95 3.79
CA VAL A 122 -8.17 12.67 2.54
C VAL A 122 -8.37 11.73 1.33
N MET A 123 -8.44 10.42 1.55
CA MET A 123 -8.65 9.40 0.51
C MET A 123 -9.62 8.32 1.02
N PRO A 124 -10.60 7.83 0.21
CA PRO A 124 -10.81 8.11 -1.20
C PRO A 124 -11.64 9.36 -1.50
N SER A 125 -11.55 9.86 -2.73
CA SER A 125 -12.47 10.88 -3.24
C SER A 125 -13.88 10.29 -3.40
N PRO A 126 -14.94 11.13 -3.44
CA PRO A 126 -16.30 10.67 -3.75
C PRO A 126 -16.44 9.90 -5.07
N ARG A 127 -15.52 10.11 -6.03
CA ARG A 127 -15.49 9.44 -7.33
C ARG A 127 -14.67 8.14 -7.33
N GLY A 128 -14.25 7.69 -6.15
CA GLY A 128 -13.25 6.64 -5.94
C GLY A 128 -11.83 7.17 -6.03
N SER A 129 -10.84 6.30 -5.79
CA SER A 129 -9.43 6.66 -5.85
C SER A 129 -8.55 5.52 -6.37
N SER A 130 -7.33 5.88 -6.78
CA SER A 130 -6.26 4.91 -7.08
C SER A 130 -5.07 5.14 -6.18
N LEU A 131 -4.62 4.09 -5.48
CA LEU A 131 -3.47 4.14 -4.60
C LEU A 131 -2.37 3.26 -5.18
N ILE A 132 -1.21 3.85 -5.45
CA ILE A 132 -0.01 3.14 -5.89
C ILE A 132 0.99 3.26 -4.77
N ILE A 133 1.48 2.11 -4.30
CA ILE A 133 2.47 2.03 -3.23
C ILE A 133 3.63 1.23 -3.76
N THR A 134 4.82 1.80 -3.71
CA THR A 134 6.07 1.14 -4.05
C THR A 134 6.98 1.14 -2.84
N SER A 135 7.69 0.05 -2.61
CA SER A 135 8.61 -0.04 -1.49
C SER A 135 9.77 -0.99 -1.76
N HIS A 136 10.87 -0.81 -1.02
CA HIS A 136 11.97 -1.77 -0.92
C HIS A 136 11.52 -3.06 -0.22
N ALA A 137 12.03 -4.21 -0.68
CA ALA A 137 11.94 -5.43 0.10
C ALA A 137 12.84 -5.28 1.31
N ALA A 138 12.24 -5.02 2.47
CA ALA A 138 12.93 -5.12 3.74
C ALA A 138 13.49 -6.54 3.89
N ARG A 139 14.78 -6.63 4.21
CA ARG A 139 15.53 -7.89 4.34
C ARG A 139 15.91 -8.19 5.79
N ASP A 140 15.60 -7.29 6.71
CA ASP A 140 15.92 -7.48 8.11
C ASP A 140 14.91 -8.41 8.79
N GLN A 141 15.34 -9.00 9.90
CA GLN A 141 14.55 -9.97 10.65
C GLN A 141 13.30 -9.33 11.27
N ASN A 142 13.34 -8.05 11.63
CA ASN A 142 12.22 -7.37 12.26
C ASN A 142 11.06 -7.23 11.29
N ALA A 143 11.33 -6.88 10.03
CA ALA A 143 10.32 -6.79 8.99
C ALA A 143 9.64 -8.15 8.72
N LEU A 144 10.38 -9.26 8.80
CA LEU A 144 9.83 -10.62 8.66
C LEU A 144 8.95 -10.99 9.85
N VAL A 145 9.38 -10.69 11.08
CA VAL A 145 8.58 -10.90 12.31
C VAL A 145 7.27 -10.14 12.22
N GLN A 146 7.32 -8.87 11.83
CA GLN A 146 6.11 -8.07 11.64
C GLN A 146 5.22 -8.62 10.51
N GLY A 147 5.80 -9.21 9.47
CA GLY A 147 5.03 -9.93 8.45
C GLY A 147 4.27 -11.13 9.02
N THR A 148 4.87 -11.88 9.97
CA THR A 148 4.17 -12.95 10.71
C THR A 148 3.06 -12.39 11.59
N VAL A 149 3.33 -11.31 12.33
CA VAL A 149 2.33 -10.59 13.14
C VAL A 149 1.11 -10.21 12.30
N ASN A 150 1.33 -9.60 11.14
CA ASN A 150 0.25 -9.21 10.22
C ASN A 150 -0.43 -10.42 9.58
N GLY A 151 0.30 -11.52 9.37
CA GLY A 151 -0.28 -12.80 8.99
C GLY A 151 -1.28 -13.35 10.02
N CYS A 152 -0.94 -13.28 11.31
CA CYS A 152 -1.87 -13.67 12.38
C CYS A 152 -3.12 -12.79 12.39
N LYS A 153 -2.97 -11.48 12.19
CA LYS A 153 -4.11 -10.55 12.10
C LYS A 153 -5.04 -10.88 10.93
N ILE A 154 -4.47 -11.15 9.76
CA ILE A 154 -5.23 -11.59 8.58
C ILE A 154 -5.94 -12.92 8.85
N LEU A 155 -5.22 -13.92 9.37
CA LEU A 155 -5.81 -15.22 9.68
C LEU A 155 -6.96 -15.11 10.69
N SER A 156 -6.80 -14.28 11.72
CA SER A 156 -7.81 -14.04 12.75
C SER A 156 -9.10 -13.47 12.16
N GLY A 157 -8.95 -12.51 11.24
CA GLY A 157 -10.06 -11.86 10.56
C GLY A 157 -10.77 -12.76 9.55
N LEU A 158 -10.15 -13.81 9.01
CA LEU A 158 -10.84 -14.65 8.02
C LEU A 158 -11.89 -15.58 8.68
N PRO A 159 -13.00 -15.90 7.97
CA PRO A 159 -14.07 -16.75 8.52
C PRO A 159 -13.62 -18.16 8.93
N SER A 160 -12.61 -18.71 8.24
CA SER A 160 -12.08 -20.02 8.53
C SER A 160 -10.59 -20.16 8.17
N MET A 161 -9.91 -21.09 8.85
CA MET A 161 -8.56 -21.52 8.48
C MET A 161 -8.49 -22.05 7.03
N GLY A 162 -9.55 -22.70 6.56
CA GLY A 162 -9.64 -23.21 5.18
C GLY A 162 -9.58 -22.10 4.13
N SER A 163 -10.24 -20.96 4.40
CA SER A 163 -10.20 -19.77 3.53
C SER A 163 -8.78 -19.21 3.44
N PHE A 164 -8.07 -19.16 4.56
CA PHE A 164 -6.66 -18.75 4.57
C PHE A 164 -5.78 -19.73 3.77
N LEU A 165 -5.82 -21.03 4.09
CA LEU A 165 -4.92 -22.03 3.52
C LEU A 165 -5.06 -22.18 1.99
N THR A 166 -6.30 -22.12 1.48
CA THR A 166 -6.57 -22.22 0.04
C THR A 166 -5.88 -21.09 -0.73
N ASN A 167 -6.01 -19.87 -0.23
CA ASN A 167 -5.45 -18.66 -0.84
C ASN A 167 -3.94 -18.52 -0.57
N TYR A 168 -3.47 -18.98 0.59
CA TYR A 168 -2.06 -19.10 0.94
C TYR A 168 -1.29 -19.96 -0.08
N GLY A 169 -1.81 -21.13 -0.46
CA GLY A 169 -1.16 -21.99 -1.45
C GLY A 169 -1.01 -21.31 -2.82
N ARG A 170 -2.02 -20.55 -3.26
CA ARG A 170 -2.00 -19.80 -4.52
C ARG A 170 -0.89 -18.76 -4.53
N ILE A 171 -0.84 -17.91 -3.49
CA ILE A 171 0.14 -16.81 -3.43
C ILE A 171 1.57 -17.34 -3.26
N MET A 172 1.77 -18.41 -2.50
CA MET A 172 3.08 -19.06 -2.37
C MET A 172 3.59 -19.59 -3.71
N GLY A 173 2.74 -20.24 -4.50
CA GLY A 173 3.10 -20.70 -5.84
C GLY A 173 3.49 -19.58 -6.81
N LEU A 174 2.94 -18.37 -6.64
CA LEU A 174 3.38 -17.19 -7.42
C LEU A 174 4.80 -16.76 -7.02
N PHE A 175 5.11 -16.74 -5.73
CA PHE A 175 6.45 -16.37 -5.26
C PHE A 175 7.50 -17.44 -5.57
N GLU A 176 7.14 -18.71 -5.56
CA GLU A 176 8.01 -19.79 -6.04
C GLU A 176 8.38 -19.61 -7.51
N LYS A 177 7.39 -19.30 -8.37
CA LYS A 177 7.64 -18.99 -9.79
C LYS A 177 8.51 -17.75 -9.95
N LEU A 178 8.25 -16.71 -9.19
CA LEU A 178 9.09 -15.51 -9.20
C LEU A 178 10.55 -15.85 -8.86
N LEU A 179 10.78 -16.68 -7.84
CA LEU A 179 12.11 -17.10 -7.38
C LEU A 179 12.86 -18.01 -8.36
N GLN A 180 12.19 -18.53 -9.40
CA GLN A 180 12.88 -19.17 -10.52
C GLN A 180 13.56 -18.14 -11.45
N LEU A 181 13.07 -16.90 -11.48
CA LEU A 181 13.58 -15.83 -12.35
C LEU A 181 14.51 -14.85 -11.65
N ILE A 182 14.47 -14.77 -10.32
CA ILE A 182 15.32 -13.85 -9.55
C ILE A 182 16.48 -14.60 -8.87
N PRO A 183 17.69 -14.01 -8.80
CA PRO A 183 18.82 -14.61 -8.10
C PRO A 183 18.46 -14.93 -6.64
N ARG A 184 18.70 -16.18 -6.21
CA ARG A 184 18.25 -16.78 -4.94
C ARG A 184 18.87 -16.16 -3.67
N ASN A 185 19.61 -15.09 -3.80
CA ASN A 185 20.71 -14.80 -2.89
C ASN A 185 20.27 -14.49 -1.46
N GLU A 186 19.04 -14.02 -1.20
CA GLU A 186 18.65 -13.59 0.17
C GLU A 186 17.15 -13.69 0.51
N SER A 187 16.30 -14.38 -0.25
CA SER A 187 14.84 -14.38 0.03
C SER A 187 14.14 -15.69 -0.34
N THR A 188 13.26 -16.15 0.56
CA THR A 188 12.41 -17.33 0.35
C THR A 188 11.01 -16.91 -0.14
N PRO A 189 10.18 -17.82 -0.69
CA PRO A 189 8.80 -17.47 -1.03
C PRO A 189 8.04 -16.92 0.18
N LEU A 190 8.38 -17.42 1.37
CA LEU A 190 7.80 -17.01 2.64
C LEU A 190 8.12 -15.56 3.00
N SER A 191 9.36 -15.12 2.78
CA SER A 191 9.76 -13.73 3.02
C SER A 191 8.98 -12.75 2.12
N HIS A 192 8.66 -13.17 0.89
CA HIS A 192 7.80 -12.39 0.00
C HIS A 192 6.35 -12.33 0.50
N LEU A 193 5.82 -13.44 1.00
CA LEU A 193 4.49 -13.48 1.59
C LEU A 193 4.38 -12.62 2.86
N GLN A 194 5.31 -12.75 3.80
CA GLN A 194 5.34 -11.97 5.05
C GLN A 194 5.26 -10.47 4.76
N ARG A 195 5.95 -10.02 3.71
CA ARG A 195 5.89 -8.62 3.26
C ARG A 195 4.52 -8.25 2.69
N GLU A 196 3.96 -9.10 1.84
CA GLU A 196 2.63 -8.90 1.28
C GLU A 196 1.60 -8.73 2.39
N LEU A 197 1.61 -9.64 3.38
CA LEU A 197 0.69 -9.63 4.51
C LEU A 197 0.78 -8.34 5.32
N GLY A 198 1.98 -7.81 5.52
CA GLY A 198 2.17 -6.52 6.16
C GLY A 198 1.44 -5.38 5.44
N LEU A 199 1.66 -5.23 4.14
CA LEU A 199 0.98 -4.19 3.37
C LEU A 199 -0.53 -4.39 3.33
N LEU A 200 -1.00 -5.62 3.10
CA LEU A 200 -2.44 -5.91 3.01
C LEU A 200 -3.15 -5.53 4.30
N TRP A 201 -2.56 -5.86 5.46
CA TRP A 201 -3.10 -5.44 6.75
C TRP A 201 -3.18 -3.92 6.86
N TRP A 202 -2.16 -3.19 6.42
CA TRP A 202 -2.19 -1.72 6.47
C TRP A 202 -3.22 -1.10 5.53
N VAL A 203 -3.45 -1.68 4.35
CA VAL A 203 -4.53 -1.26 3.45
C VAL A 203 -5.90 -1.49 4.09
N VAL A 204 -6.10 -2.65 4.73
CA VAL A 204 -7.32 -2.94 5.48
C VAL A 204 -7.50 -1.96 6.64
N LEU A 205 -6.45 -1.67 7.39
CA LEU A 205 -6.50 -0.72 8.51
C LEU A 205 -6.83 0.70 8.01
N MET A 206 -6.10 1.18 7.00
CA MET A 206 -6.27 2.50 6.39
C MET A 206 -7.73 2.78 6.03
N PHE A 207 -8.42 1.81 5.42
CA PHE A 207 -9.80 1.96 4.96
C PHE A 207 -10.86 1.46 5.95
N GLY A 208 -10.45 0.66 6.94
CA GLY A 208 -11.34 0.12 7.96
C GLY A 208 -11.64 1.10 9.10
N VAL A 209 -10.73 2.04 9.38
CA VAL A 209 -10.80 2.93 10.56
C VAL A 209 -11.21 4.36 10.25
N ILE A 210 -11.70 4.63 9.04
CA ILE A 210 -12.12 5.98 8.64
C ILE A 210 -13.63 6.14 8.66
N ASP A 211 -14.09 7.32 9.09
CA ASP A 211 -15.47 7.79 8.96
C ASP A 211 -15.51 9.21 8.42
N PRO A 212 -16.56 9.61 7.67
CA PRO A 212 -16.72 11.00 7.26
C PRO A 212 -16.78 11.93 8.48
N ASP A 213 -16.19 13.12 8.36
CA ASP A 213 -16.41 14.19 9.32
C ASP A 213 -17.88 14.68 9.32
N LYS A 214 -18.21 15.61 10.23
CA LYS A 214 -19.57 16.16 10.35
C LYS A 214 -20.07 16.85 9.08
N GLU A 215 -19.15 17.36 8.26
CA GLU A 215 -19.45 18.10 7.03
C GLU A 215 -19.37 17.19 5.78
N GLY A 216 -18.96 15.93 5.94
CA GLY A 216 -18.67 14.99 4.86
C GLY A 216 -17.48 15.38 3.96
N ARG A 217 -16.67 16.36 4.38
CA ARG A 217 -15.60 16.95 3.56
C ARG A 217 -14.39 16.03 3.51
N TYR A 218 -13.92 15.63 4.68
CA TYR A 218 -12.79 14.73 4.89
C TYR A 218 -13.22 13.52 5.73
N TYR A 219 -12.26 12.65 5.99
CA TYR A 219 -12.41 11.55 6.92
C TYR A 219 -11.68 11.85 8.24
N VAL A 220 -12.24 11.30 9.31
CA VAL A 220 -11.62 11.22 10.63
C VAL A 220 -11.35 9.76 10.96
N LEU A 221 -10.32 9.52 11.79
CA LEU A 221 -10.02 8.20 12.29
C LEU A 221 -10.95 7.87 13.47
N ASP A 222 -11.51 6.67 13.49
CA ASP A 222 -12.28 6.10 14.59
C ASP A 222 -11.34 5.80 15.77
N GLN A 223 -11.19 6.79 16.65
CA GLN A 223 -10.28 6.71 17.80
C GLN A 223 -10.73 5.65 18.81
N ASP A 224 -12.03 5.41 18.94
CA ASP A 224 -12.56 4.42 19.87
C ASP A 224 -12.21 3.02 19.39
N PHE A 225 -12.41 2.73 18.10
CA PHE A 225 -12.00 1.46 17.50
C PHE A 225 -10.48 1.27 17.54
N LEU A 226 -9.69 2.30 17.24
CA LEU A 226 -8.23 2.24 17.33
C LEU A 226 -7.77 1.93 18.76
N SER A 227 -8.40 2.55 19.76
CA SER A 227 -8.10 2.31 21.18
C SER A 227 -8.45 0.88 21.61
N GLN A 228 -9.61 0.37 21.19
CA GLN A 228 -10.05 -1.00 21.47
C GLN A 228 -9.12 -2.03 20.80
N SER A 229 -8.79 -1.81 19.54
CA SER A 229 -7.92 -2.73 18.78
C SER A 229 -6.48 -2.74 19.28
N SER A 230 -5.97 -1.63 19.82
CA SER A 230 -4.57 -1.53 20.29
C SER A 230 -4.18 -2.64 21.27
N GLN A 231 -5.05 -2.99 22.22
CA GLN A 231 -4.73 -4.02 23.22
C GLN A 231 -4.63 -5.42 22.58
N VAL A 232 -5.54 -5.73 21.66
CA VAL A 232 -5.56 -7.01 20.95
C VAL A 232 -4.37 -7.13 19.99
N LEU A 233 -4.07 -6.06 19.27
CA LEU A 233 -2.93 -6.01 18.34
C LEU A 233 -1.58 -6.13 19.08
N ASP A 234 -1.44 -5.50 20.24
CA ASP A 234 -0.27 -5.64 21.11
C ASP A 234 -0.10 -7.07 21.61
N ARG A 235 -1.19 -7.71 22.04
CA ARG A 235 -1.17 -9.11 22.49
C ARG A 235 -0.69 -10.04 21.40
N ILE A 236 -1.24 -9.93 20.19
CA ILE A 236 -0.83 -10.73 19.02
C ILE A 236 0.66 -10.50 18.73
N THR A 237 1.10 -9.25 18.76
CA THR A 237 2.50 -8.88 18.50
C THR A 237 3.45 -9.55 19.49
N ARG A 238 3.19 -9.40 20.80
CA ARG A 238 4.01 -10.01 21.86
C ARG A 238 4.05 -11.52 21.78
N GLU A 239 2.92 -12.15 21.45
CA GLU A 239 2.84 -13.60 21.35
C GLU A 239 3.66 -14.13 20.16
N VAL A 240 3.60 -13.48 19.00
CA VAL A 240 4.46 -13.82 17.85
C VAL A 240 5.93 -13.61 18.19
N GLU A 241 6.29 -12.48 18.81
CA GLU A 241 7.68 -12.22 19.22
C GLU A 241 8.20 -13.27 20.21
N ARG A 242 7.36 -13.69 21.17
CA ARG A 242 7.67 -14.77 22.12
C ARG A 242 7.89 -16.11 21.41
N ILE A 243 7.03 -16.45 20.46
CA ILE A 243 7.14 -17.68 19.67
C ILE A 243 8.42 -17.66 18.84
N VAL A 244 8.64 -16.60 18.06
CA VAL A 244 9.81 -16.47 17.17
C VAL A 244 11.12 -16.45 17.95
N SER A 245 11.17 -15.78 19.11
CA SER A 245 12.37 -15.74 19.95
C SER A 245 12.70 -17.09 20.59
N SER A 246 11.69 -17.93 20.85
CA SER A 246 11.87 -19.29 21.37
C SER A 246 12.21 -20.33 20.30
N SER A 247 11.91 -20.05 19.03
CA SER A 247 12.18 -20.96 17.92
C SER A 247 13.66 -20.97 17.52
N ARG A 248 14.23 -22.17 17.34
CA ARG A 248 15.58 -22.34 16.77
C ARG A 248 15.66 -21.84 15.33
N HIS A 249 14.54 -21.66 14.65
CA HIS A 249 14.44 -21.23 13.26
C HIS A 249 13.59 -19.96 13.20
N ARG A 250 14.23 -18.81 13.45
CA ARG A 250 13.61 -17.46 13.54
C ARG A 250 12.98 -16.94 12.22
N THR A 251 12.80 -17.80 11.23
CA THR A 251 12.31 -17.48 9.89
C THR A 251 11.04 -18.25 9.51
N GLY A 252 10.49 -19.05 10.43
CA GLY A 252 9.20 -19.75 10.23
C GLY A 252 8.02 -18.78 10.25
N LEU A 253 6.94 -19.15 9.56
CA LEU A 253 5.65 -18.47 9.63
C LEU A 253 4.75 -19.27 10.57
N GLU A 254 4.75 -18.88 11.84
CA GLU A 254 3.88 -19.47 12.86
C GLU A 254 2.66 -18.57 13.01
N LEU A 255 1.50 -19.08 12.57
CA LEU A 255 0.24 -18.35 12.58
C LEU A 255 -0.72 -18.94 13.60
N PHE A 256 -1.43 -18.06 14.28
CA PHE A 256 -2.57 -18.39 15.12
C PHE A 256 -3.70 -17.40 14.87
N ALA A 257 -4.93 -17.83 15.16
CA ALA A 257 -6.11 -16.98 15.10
C ALA A 257 -6.42 -16.45 16.51
N ASP A 258 -6.82 -15.18 16.58
CA ASP A 258 -7.28 -14.50 17.79
C ASP A 258 -8.79 -14.20 17.65
N GLU A 259 -9.59 -14.75 18.56
CA GLU A 259 -11.05 -14.64 18.52
C GLU A 259 -11.54 -13.21 18.83
N GLU A 260 -10.85 -12.49 19.72
CA GLU A 260 -11.22 -11.13 20.09
C GLU A 260 -10.98 -10.16 18.93
N LEU A 261 -9.90 -10.34 18.16
CA LEU A 261 -9.70 -9.58 16.93
C LEU A 261 -10.82 -9.84 15.92
N ARG A 262 -11.25 -11.11 15.77
CA ARG A 262 -12.35 -11.47 14.88
C ARG A 262 -13.64 -10.74 15.27
N ASP A 263 -14.00 -10.79 16.55
CA ASP A 263 -15.20 -10.16 17.07
C ASP A 263 -15.16 -8.63 16.89
N LEU A 264 -14.01 -8.00 17.13
CA LEU A 264 -13.82 -6.57 16.86
C LEU A 264 -14.06 -6.24 15.38
N LEU A 265 -13.47 -6.99 14.46
CA LEU A 265 -13.61 -6.75 13.01
C LEU A 265 -15.04 -6.96 12.50
N LEU A 266 -15.83 -7.84 13.14
CA LEU A 266 -17.25 -8.06 12.85
C LEU A 266 -18.14 -6.88 13.27
N THR A 267 -17.76 -6.15 14.32
CA THR A 267 -18.55 -5.02 14.82
C THR A 267 -18.29 -3.72 14.06
N ARG A 268 -17.09 -3.56 13.50
CA ARG A 268 -16.70 -2.35 12.76
C ARG A 268 -17.25 -2.38 11.33
N ARG A 269 -18.07 -1.38 10.99
CA ARG A 269 -18.58 -1.18 9.62
C ARG A 269 -17.70 -0.20 8.86
N VAL A 270 -17.40 -0.50 7.61
CA VAL A 270 -16.51 0.32 6.78
C VAL A 270 -17.28 1.21 5.81
N ARG A 271 -16.59 2.21 5.25
CA ARG A 271 -17.16 3.23 4.36
C ARG A 271 -16.62 3.15 2.95
N THR A 272 -15.70 2.24 2.72
CA THR A 272 -14.91 2.16 1.50
C THR A 272 -14.57 0.71 1.20
N GLU A 273 -14.48 0.40 -0.09
CA GLU A 273 -14.11 -0.93 -0.57
C GLU A 273 -12.90 -0.82 -1.49
N VAL A 274 -12.02 -1.82 -1.42
CA VAL A 274 -10.93 -2.00 -2.38
C VAL A 274 -11.45 -2.90 -3.49
N THR A 275 -11.62 -2.40 -4.71
CA THR A 275 -12.34 -3.13 -5.77
C THR A 275 -11.44 -3.81 -6.79
N ALA A 276 -10.15 -3.44 -6.83
CA ALA A 276 -9.17 -4.07 -7.70
C ALA A 276 -7.76 -3.92 -7.15
N MET A 277 -6.90 -4.88 -7.49
CA MET A 277 -5.51 -4.92 -7.10
C MET A 277 -4.62 -5.39 -8.26
N ARG A 278 -3.47 -4.75 -8.44
CA ARG A 278 -2.38 -5.23 -9.32
C ARG A 278 -1.05 -5.18 -8.58
N ARG A 279 -0.13 -6.08 -8.98
CA ARG A 279 1.14 -6.26 -8.27
C ARG A 279 2.30 -6.38 -9.25
N VAL A 280 3.38 -5.69 -8.93
CA VAL A 280 4.60 -5.69 -9.74
C VAL A 280 5.82 -5.93 -8.86
N ALA A 281 6.71 -6.79 -9.32
CA ALA A 281 7.99 -7.12 -8.77
C ALA A 281 9.09 -6.67 -9.73
N TYR A 282 10.10 -5.95 -9.25
CA TYR A 282 11.23 -5.52 -10.08
C TYR A 282 12.46 -5.28 -9.22
N TRP A 283 13.58 -4.91 -9.84
CA TRP A 283 14.81 -4.54 -9.14
C TRP A 283 15.08 -3.05 -9.22
N SER A 284 15.57 -2.46 -8.12
CA SER A 284 16.13 -1.12 -8.14
C SER A 284 17.42 -1.08 -8.98
N GLN A 285 17.87 0.10 -9.38
CA GLN A 285 19.17 0.25 -10.07
C GLN A 285 20.32 -0.35 -9.26
N GLY A 286 20.29 -0.22 -7.93
CA GLY A 286 21.24 -0.82 -6.98
C GLY A 286 21.00 -2.31 -6.70
N ARG A 287 20.17 -2.99 -7.50
CA ARG A 287 19.79 -4.41 -7.31
C ARG A 287 19.21 -4.70 -5.93
N GLN A 288 18.35 -3.82 -5.44
CA GLN A 288 17.46 -4.15 -4.31
C GLN A 288 16.08 -4.56 -4.82
N PRO A 289 15.41 -5.54 -4.20
CA PRO A 289 14.13 -6.01 -4.69
C PRO A 289 13.07 -4.97 -4.38
N MET A 290 12.25 -4.62 -5.35
CA MET A 290 11.15 -3.67 -5.22
C MET A 290 9.82 -4.37 -5.41
N ARG A 291 8.79 -3.83 -4.76
CA ARG A 291 7.40 -4.23 -4.97
C ARG A 291 6.56 -2.99 -5.14
N THR A 292 5.63 -3.07 -6.08
CA THR A 292 4.61 -2.06 -6.31
C THR A 292 3.25 -2.72 -6.26
N TRP A 293 2.34 -2.12 -5.51
CA TRP A 293 0.95 -2.51 -5.38
C TRP A 293 0.08 -1.36 -5.85
N MET A 294 -0.97 -1.70 -6.59
CA MET A 294 -1.88 -0.72 -7.19
C MET A 294 -3.29 -1.11 -6.81
N PHE A 295 -3.99 -0.23 -6.09
CA PHE A 295 -5.34 -0.47 -5.58
C PHE A 295 -6.34 0.49 -6.20
N LYS A 296 -7.53 -0.01 -6.56
CA LYS A 296 -8.71 0.81 -6.80
C LYS A 296 -9.56 0.81 -5.54
N ILE A 297 -9.96 1.99 -5.10
CA ILE A 297 -10.78 2.16 -3.90
C ILE A 297 -12.04 2.92 -4.28
N GLN A 298 -13.19 2.50 -3.77
CA GLN A 298 -14.48 3.17 -3.97
C GLN A 298 -15.12 3.50 -2.62
N PRO A 299 -15.66 4.71 -2.43
CA PRO A 299 -16.56 4.97 -1.31
C PRO A 299 -17.85 4.16 -1.50
N ILE A 300 -18.37 3.65 -0.40
CA ILE A 300 -19.66 2.95 -0.39
C ILE A 300 -20.77 4.01 -0.48
N PRO A 301 -21.69 3.91 -1.46
CA PRO A 301 -22.78 4.86 -1.61
C PRO A 301 -23.65 4.98 -0.36
N GLU A 302 -24.19 6.18 -0.13
CA GLU A 302 -25.12 6.41 0.96
C GLU A 302 -26.40 5.58 0.76
N GLY A 303 -26.92 4.99 1.84
CA GLY A 303 -28.10 4.12 1.82
C GLY A 303 -27.82 2.66 1.46
N MET A 304 -26.58 2.29 1.10
CA MET A 304 -26.19 0.88 0.95
C MET A 304 -25.81 0.24 2.28
N GLU A 305 -26.05 -1.07 2.39
CA GLU A 305 -25.55 -1.86 3.51
C GLU A 305 -24.03 -1.81 3.53
N ARG A 306 -23.46 -1.58 4.71
CA ARG A 306 -22.03 -1.46 4.88
C ARG A 306 -21.42 -2.80 5.27
N PRO A 307 -20.37 -3.26 4.58
CA PRO A 307 -19.64 -4.42 5.01
C PRO A 307 -18.94 -4.13 6.34
N THR A 308 -18.69 -5.20 7.07
CA THR A 308 -17.78 -5.26 8.19
C THR A 308 -16.33 -5.05 7.73
N MET A 309 -15.46 -4.69 8.67
CA MET A 309 -14.02 -4.69 8.43
C MET A 309 -13.49 -6.12 8.18
N GLN A 310 -14.20 -7.14 8.68
CA GLN A 310 -13.95 -8.54 8.35
C GLN A 310 -14.14 -8.83 6.86
N GLU A 311 -15.28 -8.41 6.29
CA GLU A 311 -15.58 -8.59 4.86
C GLU A 311 -14.61 -7.80 3.98
N LEU A 312 -14.21 -6.59 4.40
CA LEU A 312 -13.14 -5.84 3.72
C LEU A 312 -11.82 -6.62 3.71
N LEU A 313 -11.44 -7.21 4.84
CA LEU A 313 -10.21 -8.00 4.97
C LEU A 313 -10.25 -9.24 4.07
N GLU A 314 -11.37 -9.97 4.09
CA GLU A 314 -11.58 -11.13 3.23
C GLU A 314 -11.44 -10.75 1.76
N HIS A 315 -12.12 -9.68 1.35
CA HIS A 315 -12.08 -9.21 -0.03
C HIS A 315 -10.66 -8.78 -0.45
N VAL A 316 -9.93 -8.03 0.39
CA VAL A 316 -8.55 -7.63 0.10
C VAL A 316 -7.63 -8.85 0.01
N TRP A 317 -7.81 -9.85 0.88
CA TRP A 317 -7.04 -11.09 0.83
C TRP A 317 -7.31 -11.89 -0.45
N GLU A 318 -8.58 -12.04 -0.84
CA GLU A 318 -8.97 -12.69 -2.08
C GLU A 318 -8.41 -11.98 -3.31
N LEU A 319 -8.54 -10.66 -3.37
CA LEU A 319 -7.96 -9.85 -4.44
C LEU A 319 -6.45 -10.06 -4.54
N ALA A 320 -5.73 -10.06 -3.41
CA ALA A 320 -4.30 -10.32 -3.40
C ALA A 320 -3.95 -11.72 -3.90
N CYS A 321 -4.77 -12.73 -3.63
CA CYS A 321 -4.50 -14.09 -4.07
C CYS A 321 -4.88 -14.36 -5.53
N LEU A 322 -5.85 -13.59 -6.07
CA LEU A 322 -6.31 -13.71 -7.46
C LEU A 322 -5.57 -12.77 -8.42
N ALA A 323 -5.07 -11.63 -7.94
CA ALA A 323 -4.37 -10.65 -8.78
C ALA A 323 -3.11 -11.27 -9.41
N PRO A 324 -2.82 -10.99 -10.70
CA PRO A 324 -1.58 -11.42 -11.32
C PRO A 324 -0.37 -10.82 -10.59
N LEU A 325 0.73 -11.56 -10.53
CA LEU A 325 2.04 -11.05 -10.14
C LEU A 325 2.87 -10.80 -11.40
N VAL A 326 3.16 -9.54 -11.69
CA VAL A 326 4.00 -9.15 -12.82
C VAL A 326 5.44 -9.00 -12.35
N TYR A 327 6.39 -9.62 -13.02
CA TYR A 327 7.81 -9.39 -12.85
C TYR A 327 8.34 -8.56 -14.02
N VAL A 328 9.10 -7.51 -13.70
CA VAL A 328 9.83 -6.70 -14.67
C VAL A 328 11.32 -6.89 -14.40
N ASP A 329 12.04 -7.41 -15.38
CA ASP A 329 13.47 -7.64 -15.26
C ASP A 329 14.29 -6.35 -15.42
N ARG A 330 15.61 -6.47 -15.37
CA ARG A 330 16.53 -5.32 -15.45
C ARG A 330 16.47 -4.59 -16.80
N ASP A 331 16.14 -5.31 -17.87
CA ASP A 331 16.12 -4.84 -19.26
C ASP A 331 14.72 -4.30 -19.62
N GLY A 332 13.74 -4.48 -18.74
CA GLY A 332 12.36 -4.01 -18.88
C GLY A 332 11.42 -5.08 -19.44
N GLU A 333 11.88 -6.33 -19.57
CA GLU A 333 11.04 -7.44 -20.03
C GLU A 333 10.03 -7.84 -18.97
N ILE A 334 8.82 -8.18 -19.42
CA ILE A 334 7.65 -8.43 -18.57
C ILE A 334 7.33 -9.92 -18.57
N VAL A 335 7.24 -10.50 -17.37
CA VAL A 335 6.73 -11.86 -17.17
C VAL A 335 5.54 -11.80 -16.20
N THR A 336 4.41 -12.41 -16.58
CA THR A 336 3.19 -12.41 -15.75
C THR A 336 2.93 -13.81 -15.19
N PHE A 337 2.70 -13.90 -13.88
CA PHE A 337 2.36 -15.14 -13.18
C PHE A 337 0.92 -15.09 -12.66
N GLY A 338 0.12 -16.08 -13.06
CA GLY A 338 -1.28 -16.22 -12.62
C GLY A 338 -2.20 -15.08 -13.08
N GLY A 339 -3.51 -15.23 -12.83
CA GLY A 339 -4.53 -14.23 -13.12
C GLY A 339 -4.73 -13.88 -14.60
N THR A 340 -5.76 -13.10 -14.89
CA THR A 340 -5.92 -12.32 -16.12
C THR A 340 -5.68 -10.86 -15.79
N LEU A 341 -4.99 -10.11 -16.68
CA LEU A 341 -4.87 -8.66 -16.56
C LEU A 341 -6.25 -8.05 -16.85
N THR A 342 -7.09 -7.89 -15.83
CA THR A 342 -8.31 -7.09 -15.92
C THR A 342 -8.01 -5.63 -15.65
#